data_AF-A0A1L1SUR1-F1
#
_entry.id   AF-A0A1L1SUR1-F1
#
_cell.length_a   1.000
_cell.length_b   1.000
_cell.length_c   1.000
_cell.angle_alpha   90.00
_cell.angle_beta   90.00
_cell.angle_gamma   90.00
#
_symmetry.space_group_name_H-M   'P 1'
#
loop_
_entity.id
_entity.type
_entity.pdbx_description
1 polymer ?
#
loop_
_entity_poly.entity_id
_entity_poly.type
_entity_poly.pdbx_seq_one_letter_code
_entity_poly.pdbx_strand_id
1 'polypeptide(L)' 'MGPFGALCLAWALLGVVRACPEPCACVDKYAHQFADCAYKELREVPEGLPANVTTLSLSANKITV' A
#
# COMPACT_ATOMS: atom_id res chain seq x y z
N MET A 1 -20.57 -0.82 -30.35
CA MET A 1 -19.86 -1.57 -29.29
C MET A 1 -18.49 -1.95 -29.83
N GLY A 2 -17.54 -1.01 -29.85
CA GLY A 2 -16.24 -1.19 -30.50
C GLY A 2 -15.19 -1.82 -29.56
N PRO A 3 -14.02 -2.21 -30.09
CA PRO A 3 -12.94 -2.89 -29.34
C PRO A 3 -12.36 -2.04 -28.18
N PHE A 4 -12.69 -0.75 -28.14
CA PHE A 4 -12.33 0.18 -27.06
C PHE A 4 -12.92 -0.20 -25.69
N GLY A 5 -14.07 -0.88 -25.63
CA GLY A 5 -14.67 -1.31 -24.36
C GLY A 5 -13.89 -2.46 -23.69
N ALA A 6 -13.29 -3.34 -24.49
CA ALA A 6 -12.53 -4.49 -24.00
C ALA A 6 -11.16 -4.07 -23.41
N LEU A 7 -10.53 -3.04 -23.97
CA LEU A 7 -9.24 -2.52 -23.50
C LEU A 7 -9.35 -1.87 -22.10
N CYS A 8 -10.46 -1.17 -21.84
CA CYS A 8 -10.73 -0.56 -20.52
C CYS A 8 -10.95 -1.60 -19.41
N LEU A 9 -11.66 -2.69 -19.71
CA LEU A 9 -11.90 -3.77 -18.75
C LEU A 9 -10.60 -4.52 -18.40
N ALA A 10 -9.71 -4.71 -19.38
CA ALA A 10 -8.40 -5.31 -19.14
C ALA A 10 -7.53 -4.45 -18.19
N TRP A 11 -7.62 -3.12 -18.26
CA TRP A 11 -6.88 -2.22 -17.36
C TRP A 11 -7.41 -2.25 -15.92
N ALA A 12 -8.73 -2.40 -15.75
CA ALA A 12 -9.35 -2.52 -14.43
C ALA A 12 -9.02 -3.86 -13.73
N LEU A 13 -8.86 -4.94 -14.50
CA LEU A 13 -8.46 -6.26 -13.98
C LEU A 13 -6.96 -6.36 -13.64
N LEU A 14 -6.13 -5.50 -14.25
CA LEU A 14 -4.72 -5.25 -13.85
C LEU A 14 -4.63 -4.30 -12.64
N GLY A 15 -5.71 -4.14 -11.89
CA GLY A 15 -5.71 -3.49 -10.58
C GLY A 15 -4.72 -4.22 -9.69
N VAL A 16 -3.47 -3.72 -9.68
CA VAL A 16 -2.40 -4.14 -8.79
C VAL A 16 -3.02 -4.13 -7.40
N VAL A 17 -3.18 -5.32 -6.81
CA VAL A 17 -3.38 -5.45 -5.37
C VAL A 17 -2.19 -4.75 -4.76
N ARG A 18 -2.36 -3.47 -4.42
CA ARG A 18 -1.40 -2.76 -3.59
C ARG A 18 -1.43 -3.54 -2.29
N ALA A 19 -0.38 -4.32 -2.04
CA ALA A 19 -0.13 -5.04 -0.79
C ALA A 19 0.14 -4.03 0.33
N CYS A 20 -0.65 -2.97 0.42
CA CYS A 20 -0.58 -2.02 1.50
C CYS A 20 -1.62 -2.45 2.52
N PRO A 21 -1.25 -2.63 3.80
CA PRO A 21 -2.22 -2.91 4.83
C PRO A 21 -3.27 -1.80 4.88
N GLU A 22 -4.56 -2.13 5.07
CA GLU A 22 -5.67 -1.17 5.21
C GLU A 22 -5.41 -0.01 6.19
N PRO A 23 -4.72 -0.20 7.34
CA PRO A 23 -4.40 0.92 8.22
C PRO A 23 -3.33 1.85 7.64
N CYS A 24 -2.54 1.43 6.65
CA CYS A 24 -1.40 2.19 6.15
C CYS A 24 -1.65 2.80 4.77
N ALA A 25 -1.02 3.96 4.52
CA ALA A 25 -1.04 4.62 3.23
C ALA A 25 0.29 4.40 2.52
N CYS A 26 0.30 3.60 1.45
CA CYS A 26 1.50 3.37 0.65
C CYS A 26 1.51 4.30 -0.56
N VAL A 27 2.65 4.97 -0.76
CA VAL A 27 2.88 5.93 -1.83
C VAL A 27 4.16 5.56 -2.56
N ASP A 28 4.07 5.45 -3.87
CA ASP A 28 5.22 5.23 -4.74
C ASP A 28 5.78 6.60 -5.13
N LYS A 29 6.92 6.99 -4.56
CA LYS A 29 7.63 8.23 -4.94
C LYS A 29 9.00 7.89 -5.48
N TYR A 30 9.25 8.20 -6.76
CA TYR A 30 10.55 8.03 -7.41
C TYR A 30 11.14 6.61 -7.28
N ALA A 31 10.32 5.58 -7.52
CA ALA A 31 10.67 4.16 -7.34
C ALA A 31 10.96 3.72 -5.88
N HIS A 32 10.80 4.60 -4.91
CA HIS A 32 10.78 4.26 -3.49
C HIS A 32 9.35 4.12 -3.02
N GLN A 33 9.02 2.97 -2.43
CA GLN A 33 7.72 2.76 -1.85
C GLN A 33 7.77 3.19 -0.38
N PHE A 34 6.97 4.21 -0.06
CA PHE A 34 6.83 4.77 1.29
C PHE A 34 5.52 4.28 1.89
N ALA A 35 5.56 3.67 3.07
CA ALA A 35 4.37 3.22 3.80
C ALA A 35 4.18 4.07 5.06
N ASP A 36 3.14 4.90 5.07
CA ASP A 36 2.74 5.67 6.24
C ASP A 36 1.74 4.90 7.09
N CYS A 37 2.16 4.47 8.27
CA CYS A 37 1.35 3.77 9.26
C CYS A 37 1.27 4.56 10.57
N ALA A 38 1.52 5.89 10.53
CA ALA A 38 1.57 6.72 11.72
C ALA A 38 0.18 6.99 12.30
N TYR A 39 0.08 7.17 13.63
CA TYR A 39 -1.18 7.49 14.33
C TYR A 39 -2.29 6.44 14.15
N LYS A 40 -1.92 5.18 13.96
CA LYS A 40 -2.87 4.07 13.75
C LYS A 40 -3.11 3.23 14.99
N GLU A 41 -2.52 3.62 16.13
CA GLU A 41 -2.56 2.88 17.39
C GLU A 41 -2.16 1.40 17.22
N LEU A 42 -1.27 1.13 16.26
CA LEU A 42 -0.78 -0.21 16.00
C LEU A 42 -0.09 -0.74 17.26
N ARG A 43 -0.48 -1.94 17.69
CA ARG A 43 0.13 -2.64 18.83
C ARG A 43 1.32 -3.47 18.41
N GLU A 44 1.36 -3.85 17.14
CA GLU A 44 2.34 -4.72 16.53
C GLU A 44 2.66 -4.21 15.12
N VAL A 45 3.79 -4.65 14.55
CA VAL A 45 4.16 -4.29 13.18
C VAL A 45 3.22 -5.00 12.22
N PRO A 46 2.55 -4.30 11.29
CA PRO A 46 1.60 -4.92 10.37
C PRO A 46 2.33 -5.87 9.41
N GLU A 47 1.86 -7.12 9.36
CA GLU A 47 2.29 -8.10 8.38
C GLU A 47 1.59 -7.85 7.04
N GLY A 48 2.28 -8.12 5.92
CA GLY A 48 1.73 -7.88 4.59
C GLY A 48 2.15 -6.55 3.94
N LEU A 49 3.17 -5.87 4.49
CA LEU A 49 3.85 -4.80 3.77
C LEU A 49 4.51 -5.34 2.49
N PRO A 50 4.51 -4.57 1.39
CA PRO A 50 5.19 -4.95 0.17
C PRO A 50 6.71 -4.97 0.38
N ALA A 51 7.39 -5.96 -0.19
CA ALA A 51 8.85 -6.09 -0.11
C ALA A 51 9.63 -4.90 -0.73
N ASN A 52 8.96 -4.09 -1.54
CA ASN A 52 9.53 -2.89 -2.17
C ASN A 52 9.46 -1.64 -1.28
N VAL A 53 8.88 -1.74 -0.07
CA VAL A 53 8.86 -0.63 0.89
C VAL A 53 10.26 -0.37 1.41
N THR A 54 10.83 0.74 0.95
CA THR A 54 12.12 1.24 1.43
C THR A 54 11.99 2.12 2.66
N THR A 55 10.77 2.59 3.00
CA THR A 55 10.56 3.49 4.13
C THR A 55 9.20 3.24 4.77
N LEU A 56 9.21 2.92 6.06
CA LEU A 56 8.02 2.64 6.86
C LEU A 56 7.94 3.62 8.03
N SER A 57 6.83 4.34 8.15
CA SER A 57 6.56 5.27 9.25
C SER A 57 5.60 4.62 10.24
N LEU A 58 6.09 4.27 11.44
CA LEU A 58 5.30 3.73 12.56
C LEU A 58 5.15 4.75 13.70
N SER A 59 5.26 6.04 13.38
CA SER A 59 5.24 7.16 14.32
C SER A 59 3.94 7.21 15.12
N ALA A 60 4.00 7.57 16.41
CA ALA A 60 2.82 7.75 17.26
C ALA A 60 1.87 6.53 17.29
N ASN A 61 2.44 5.31 17.30
CA ASN A 61 1.71 4.07 17.52
C ASN A 61 1.90 3.57 18.96
N LYS A 62 1.20 2.49 19.32
CA LYS A 62 1.23 1.82 20.63
C LYS A 62 2.05 0.52 20.57
N ILE A 63 3.10 0.50 19.74
CA ILE A 63 3.94 -0.68 19.56
C ILE A 63 4.83 -0.78 20.80
N THR A 64 4.55 -1.77 21.63
CA THR A 64 5.34 -2.10 22.82
C THR A 64 6.35 -3.19 22.45
N VAL A 65 7.63 -2.92 22.66
CA VAL A 65 8.74 -3.89 22.47
C VAL A 65 8.90 -4.81 23.66
#